data_AF-A0A8B7UAG7-F1
#
_entry.id   AF-A0A8B7UAG7-F1
#
_cell.length_a   1.000
_cell.length_b   1.000
_cell.length_c   1.000
_cell.angle_alpha   90.00
_cell.angle_beta   90.00
_cell.angle_gamma   90.00
#
_symmetry.space_group_name_H-M   'P 1'
#
loop_
_entity.id
_entity.type
_entity.pdbx_description
1 polymer ?
#
loop_
_entity_poly.entity_id
_entity_poly.type
_entity_poly.pdbx_seq_one_letter_code
_entity_poly.pdbx_strand_id
1 'polypeptide(L)'
;MDTKLDPSRDDLPLMANTSHMLVRHYTLDLDVDVESHVIEGTTVLFLEDENSLKKRTRSTQETCQLEAEEACRLRTPEPCHVPMTSARSFSCKVGCSDFATFGKGEKDPSAKDGNHDNQEQASGISSSKYCCDTEHHGREDFLLVLDCCDLSVLKVEEVDVAAVPGIEKLTRSPKLTGVCEELRNEIVGELVTLPAHHWREQLDYYALCSRAPGCGELFFDTDAWSLRIRKTGAQTAMDFPHAIRIWYKTKPEGQSVTWTSDQSGRPCVYTMGSPINNRALFPCQEPPVAMSTWQATVRAAASFVVLMSGENSAKPTPLREGCLSWHYYVTMPMPASTFTVAVGCWTEIKPETCSSNDLATAGPLPPSATDSRSVGICGHMEYPCRFQNTSATTQELIPHRVFAPVCLRGVCQETLVRLLPPCLSAAHSVLGTHPFSRLDILIVPANFPSLGMASPHIIFLSQSTLTGWSLCGTRLCHEIAHSWFGLAIGARDWTEEWLSEGFATHLEDIIWAEAQQLSPHEAQEQQELRACLRWHRLQDELQNSPEEMQVLRATSFFGSLPEDLEMKPTFLS
;
A
#
# COMPACT_ATOMS: atom_id res chain seq x y z
N MET A 1 23.93 -22.22 -9.85
CA MET A 1 23.54 -23.10 -8.73
C MET A 1 22.57 -22.28 -7.91
N ASP A 2 21.30 -22.67 -7.88
CA ASP A 2 20.29 -21.97 -7.09
C ASP A 2 20.66 -22.08 -5.62
N THR A 3 21.12 -20.97 -5.04
CA THR A 3 21.24 -20.84 -3.59
C THR A 3 19.83 -20.98 -3.03
N LYS A 4 19.60 -22.07 -2.30
CA LYS A 4 18.30 -22.33 -1.69
C LYS A 4 18.11 -21.33 -0.55
N LEU A 5 17.43 -20.22 -0.82
CA LEU A 5 17.03 -19.23 0.17
C LEU A 5 16.16 -19.94 1.23
N ASP A 6 16.44 -19.68 2.50
CA ASP A 6 15.59 -20.05 3.62
C ASP A 6 14.56 -18.95 3.84
N PRO A 7 13.27 -19.14 3.48
CA PRO A 7 12.25 -18.09 3.61
C PRO A 7 12.01 -17.62 5.05
N SER A 8 12.53 -18.36 6.05
CA SER A 8 12.44 -17.99 7.46
C SER A 8 13.63 -17.17 7.97
N ARG A 9 14.67 -17.00 7.16
CA ARG A 9 15.93 -16.33 7.55
C ARG A 9 16.47 -15.35 6.52
N ASP A 10 16.15 -15.54 5.24
CA ASP A 10 16.66 -14.77 4.11
C ASP A 10 15.56 -13.85 3.54
N ASP A 11 15.96 -12.66 3.10
CA ASP A 11 15.07 -11.68 2.46
C ASP A 11 14.47 -12.25 1.16
N LEU A 12 13.21 -11.95 0.90
CA LEU A 12 12.55 -12.35 -0.34
C LEU A 12 12.83 -11.30 -1.44
N PRO A 13 13.38 -11.69 -2.60
CA PRO A 13 13.80 -10.73 -3.62
C PRO A 13 12.60 -10.05 -4.30
N LEU A 14 12.72 -8.77 -4.61
CA LEU A 14 11.78 -7.98 -5.41
C LEU A 14 12.24 -8.00 -6.87
N MET A 15 11.50 -8.71 -7.71
CA MET A 15 11.93 -9.03 -9.07
C MET A 15 11.29 -8.13 -10.13
N ALA A 16 10.18 -7.45 -9.80
CA ALA A 16 9.44 -6.66 -10.77
C ALA A 16 10.27 -5.50 -11.35
N ASN A 17 10.27 -5.37 -12.68
CA ASN A 17 11.08 -4.36 -13.38
C ASN A 17 10.34 -3.01 -13.54
N THR A 18 9.98 -2.42 -12.39
CA THR A 18 9.13 -1.22 -12.28
C THR A 18 9.70 0.05 -12.91
N SER A 19 10.99 0.08 -13.25
CA SER A 19 11.64 1.18 -13.96
C SER A 19 11.25 1.27 -15.44
N HIS A 20 10.76 0.18 -16.04
CA HIS A 20 10.43 0.12 -17.47
C HIS A 20 8.93 0.23 -17.75
N MET A 21 8.11 -0.47 -16.96
CA MET A 21 6.65 -0.47 -17.06
C MET A 21 6.02 -0.50 -15.68
N LEU A 22 4.95 0.26 -15.50
CA LEU A 22 4.17 0.31 -14.25
C LEU A 22 2.74 -0.15 -14.49
N VAL A 23 2.24 -1.01 -13.62
CA VAL A 23 0.82 -1.32 -13.56
C VAL A 23 0.09 -0.11 -12.97
N ARG A 24 -0.91 0.41 -13.69
CA ARG A 24 -1.73 1.54 -13.25
C ARG A 24 -3.07 1.08 -12.70
N HIS A 25 -3.57 -0.04 -13.18
CA HIS A 25 -4.81 -0.63 -12.72
C HIS A 25 -4.79 -2.16 -12.77
N TYR A 26 -5.31 -2.80 -11.74
CA TYR A 26 -5.60 -4.23 -11.69
C TYR A 26 -7.10 -4.48 -11.78
N THR A 27 -7.53 -5.37 -12.67
CA THR A 27 -8.88 -5.96 -12.62
C THR A 27 -8.77 -7.43 -12.28
N LEU A 28 -9.18 -7.80 -11.07
CA LEU A 28 -9.14 -9.16 -10.56
C LEU A 28 -10.52 -9.81 -10.63
N ASP A 29 -10.55 -11.08 -11.05
CA ASP A 29 -11.75 -11.89 -11.07
C ASP A 29 -11.44 -13.25 -10.45
N LEU A 30 -11.89 -13.45 -9.21
CA LEU A 30 -11.42 -14.51 -8.31
C LEU A 30 -12.57 -15.44 -7.90
N ASP A 31 -12.32 -16.74 -7.96
CA ASP A 31 -13.11 -17.80 -7.37
C ASP A 31 -12.38 -18.36 -6.14
N VAL A 32 -13.06 -18.37 -5.00
CA VAL A 32 -12.51 -18.86 -3.73
C VAL A 32 -13.10 -20.23 -3.42
N ASP A 33 -12.28 -21.27 -3.55
CA ASP A 33 -12.62 -22.63 -3.17
C ASP A 33 -11.99 -22.95 -1.80
N VAL A 34 -12.86 -22.95 -0.79
CA VAL A 34 -12.51 -23.22 0.60
C VAL A 34 -12.26 -24.71 0.86
N GLU A 35 -12.80 -25.62 0.05
CA GLU A 35 -12.58 -27.06 0.23
C GLU A 35 -11.21 -27.47 -0.31
N SER A 36 -10.80 -26.90 -1.45
CA SER A 36 -9.50 -27.21 -2.06
C SER A 36 -8.36 -26.31 -1.56
N HIS A 37 -8.65 -25.30 -0.74
CA HIS A 37 -7.70 -24.24 -0.35
C HIS A 37 -7.05 -23.56 -1.55
N VAL A 38 -7.86 -23.20 -2.55
CA VAL A 38 -7.40 -22.52 -3.76
C VAL A 38 -8.21 -21.25 -4.01
N ILE A 39 -7.51 -20.17 -4.35
CA ILE A 39 -8.08 -19.02 -5.02
C ILE A 39 -7.61 -19.07 -6.47
N GLU A 40 -8.53 -19.16 -7.41
CA GLU A 40 -8.22 -19.19 -8.83
C GLU A 40 -8.95 -18.09 -9.58
N GLY A 41 -8.44 -17.71 -10.75
CA GLY A 41 -9.10 -16.66 -11.51
C GLY A 41 -8.23 -16.02 -12.57
N THR A 42 -8.61 -14.80 -12.90
CA THR A 42 -7.87 -13.96 -13.84
C THR A 42 -7.52 -12.62 -13.24
N THR A 43 -6.35 -12.11 -13.59
CA THR A 43 -6.01 -10.70 -13.38
C THR A 43 -5.72 -10.06 -14.74
N VAL A 44 -6.26 -8.86 -14.95
CA VAL A 44 -5.97 -8.02 -16.11
C VAL A 44 -5.17 -6.82 -15.64
N LEU A 45 -3.99 -6.65 -16.20
CA LEU A 45 -3.06 -5.56 -15.87
C LEU A 45 -3.14 -4.51 -16.97
N PHE A 46 -3.35 -3.25 -16.57
CA PHE A 46 -3.24 -2.10 -17.45
C PHE A 46 -1.93 -1.38 -17.15
N LEU A 47 -1.02 -1.41 -18.12
CA LEU A 47 0.37 -1.00 -17.97
C LEU A 47 0.59 0.36 -18.64
N GLU A 48 1.53 1.13 -18.10
CA GLU A 48 2.02 2.38 -18.64
C GLU A 48 3.55 2.34 -18.71
N ASP A 49 4.13 2.80 -19.82
CA ASP A 49 5.56 2.85 -20.03
C ASP A 49 6.22 4.10 -19.42
N GLU A 50 7.53 4.02 -19.16
CA GLU A 50 8.31 5.11 -18.55
C GLU A 50 8.32 6.42 -19.38
N ASN A 51 8.32 6.36 -20.72
CA ASN A 51 8.38 7.56 -21.55
C ASN A 51 7.08 8.36 -21.48
N SER A 52 5.94 7.67 -21.41
CA SER A 52 4.63 8.26 -21.17
C SER A 52 4.58 8.95 -19.80
N LEU A 53 5.14 8.30 -18.77
CA LEU A 53 5.25 8.86 -17.42
C LEU A 53 6.14 10.11 -17.39
N LYS A 54 7.33 10.08 -17.99
CA LYS A 54 8.27 11.21 -18.05
C LYS A 54 7.70 12.43 -18.77
N LYS A 55 6.95 12.23 -19.86
CA LYS A 55 6.23 13.31 -20.56
C LYS A 55 5.22 13.99 -19.65
N ARG A 56 4.48 13.20 -18.84
CA ARG A 56 3.49 13.71 -17.90
C ARG A 56 4.11 14.46 -16.72
N THR A 57 5.16 13.92 -16.10
CA THR A 57 5.83 14.60 -14.97
C THR A 57 6.36 15.96 -15.37
N ARG A 58 6.91 16.12 -16.59
CA ARG A 58 7.34 17.42 -17.11
C ARG A 58 6.18 18.40 -17.28
N SER A 59 5.06 17.96 -17.85
CA SER A 59 3.86 18.82 -18.02
C SER A 59 3.19 19.22 -16.70
N THR A 60 3.17 18.32 -15.71
CA THR A 60 2.56 18.57 -14.40
C THR A 60 3.44 19.50 -13.56
N GLN A 61 4.76 19.33 -13.63
CA GLN A 61 5.73 20.18 -12.95
C GLN A 61 5.74 21.61 -13.49
N GLU A 62 5.57 21.80 -14.81
CA GLU A 62 5.37 23.11 -15.44
C GLU A 62 4.07 23.79 -14.98
N THR A 63 3.00 23.03 -14.78
CA THR A 63 1.70 23.56 -14.33
C THR A 63 1.72 23.96 -12.85
N CYS A 64 2.29 23.12 -11.98
CA CYS A 64 2.42 23.44 -10.55
C CYS A 64 3.38 24.61 -10.26
N GLN A 65 4.42 24.81 -11.09
CA GLN A 65 5.31 25.98 -10.96
C GLN A 65 4.58 27.29 -11.28
N LEU A 66 3.72 27.29 -12.30
CA LEU A 66 2.92 28.47 -12.66
C LEU A 66 1.89 28.83 -11.58
N GLU A 67 1.21 27.85 -10.99
CA GLU A 67 0.22 28.08 -9.92
C GLU A 67 0.87 28.52 -8.59
N ALA A 68 2.06 28.01 -8.26
CA ALA A 68 2.83 28.43 -7.08
C ALA A 68 3.35 29.87 -7.21
N GLU A 69 3.76 30.30 -8.41
CA GLU A 69 4.15 31.68 -8.67
C GLU A 69 2.96 32.66 -8.59
N GLU A 70 1.76 32.23 -8.97
CA GLU A 70 0.54 33.03 -8.90
C GLU A 70 0.02 33.18 -7.46
N ALA A 71 0.10 32.11 -6.65
CA ALA A 71 -0.24 32.14 -5.22
C ALA A 71 0.70 33.04 -4.40
N CYS A 72 1.98 33.14 -4.78
CA CYS A 72 2.95 34.04 -4.13
C CYS A 72 2.74 35.53 -4.45
N ARG A 73 2.04 35.88 -5.54
CA ARG A 73 1.76 37.29 -5.88
C ARG A 73 0.58 37.91 -5.14
N LEU A 74 -0.26 37.10 -4.49
CA LEU A 74 -1.52 37.54 -3.86
C LEU A 74 -1.49 37.63 -2.33
N ARG A 75 -0.34 37.50 -1.67
CA ARG A 75 -0.23 37.69 -0.20
C ARG A 75 0.95 38.57 0.20
N THR A 76 0.67 39.85 0.41
CA THR A 76 1.46 40.70 1.31
C THR A 76 0.58 41.14 2.48
N PRO A 77 0.78 40.62 3.71
CA PRO A 77 0.17 41.19 4.90
C PRO A 77 1.01 42.34 5.46
N GLU A 78 0.37 43.46 5.79
CA GLU A 78 0.94 44.56 6.56
C GLU A 78 1.32 44.11 8.00
N PRO A 79 2.38 44.67 8.62
CA PRO A 79 2.81 44.26 9.95
C PRO A 79 2.03 44.99 11.06
N CYS A 80 1.28 44.26 11.88
CA CYS A 80 0.71 44.77 13.13
C CYS A 80 1.75 44.77 14.26
N HIS A 81 1.99 45.94 14.85
CA HIS A 81 2.80 46.13 16.04
C HIS A 81 2.03 45.80 17.34
N VAL A 82 2.63 45.02 18.23
CA VAL A 82 2.27 44.95 19.67
C VAL A 82 3.57 44.97 20.49
N PRO A 83 3.70 45.83 21.53
CA PRO A 83 4.94 45.97 22.29
C PRO A 83 4.99 44.96 23.46
N MET A 84 6.13 44.26 23.61
CA MET A 84 6.44 43.46 24.80
C MET A 84 7.72 43.97 25.47
N THR A 85 7.60 44.31 26.75
CA THR A 85 8.68 44.78 27.63
C THR A 85 9.51 43.61 28.18
N SER A 86 10.82 43.69 27.92
CA SER A 86 11.98 43.18 28.69
C SER A 86 11.93 41.80 29.36
N ALA A 87 12.78 40.86 28.90
CA ALA A 87 14.13 40.66 29.47
C ALA A 87 14.94 39.55 28.73
N ARG A 88 15.98 39.99 28.01
CA ARG A 88 17.36 39.45 27.87
C ARG A 88 17.58 37.93 27.73
N SER A 89 17.93 37.40 26.53
CA SER A 89 19.22 37.42 25.77
C SER A 89 20.16 36.26 26.17
N PHE A 90 20.79 35.44 25.32
CA PHE A 90 21.44 35.57 24.00
C PHE A 90 21.42 34.17 23.30
N SER A 91 21.13 33.96 22.01
CA SER A 91 21.82 34.32 20.75
C SER A 91 23.18 33.64 20.51
N CYS A 92 23.24 32.72 19.53
CA CYS A 92 24.35 32.67 18.58
C CYS A 92 23.88 32.20 17.19
N LYS A 93 24.13 33.05 16.19
CA LYS A 93 23.93 32.81 14.75
C LYS A 93 25.09 31.98 14.21
N VAL A 94 24.82 31.06 13.28
CA VAL A 94 25.83 30.58 12.33
C VAL A 94 25.35 30.99 10.93
N GLY A 95 26.13 31.86 10.30
CA GLY A 95 25.98 32.25 8.91
C GLY A 95 26.72 31.27 7.99
N CYS A 96 26.10 31.00 6.85
CA CYS A 96 26.66 30.24 5.74
C CYS A 96 27.67 31.11 4.97
N SER A 97 28.82 30.54 4.57
CA SER A 97 29.67 31.12 3.53
C SER A 97 30.35 30.02 2.71
N ASP A 98 30.18 30.12 1.40
CA ASP A 98 30.67 29.24 0.34
C ASP A 98 32.18 29.34 0.05
N PHE A 99 32.71 28.21 -0.43
CA PHE A 99 33.82 27.94 -1.38
C PHE A 99 34.97 28.94 -1.61
N ALA A 100 36.22 28.47 -1.44
CA ALA A 100 37.33 28.58 -2.43
C ALA A 100 38.68 27.95 -1.96
N THR A 101 39.09 26.85 -2.63
CA THR A 101 40.39 26.52 -3.28
C THR A 101 41.82 26.77 -2.68
N PHE A 102 42.66 25.72 -2.84
CA PHE A 102 44.15 25.60 -2.99
C PHE A 102 45.06 25.95 -1.77
N GLY A 103 46.13 25.22 -1.40
CA GLY A 103 46.79 24.00 -1.91
C GLY A 103 48.12 23.68 -1.16
N LYS A 104 48.57 22.42 -1.30
CA LYS A 104 49.93 21.81 -1.18
C LYS A 104 50.84 22.05 0.05
N GLY A 105 51.28 20.92 0.64
CA GLY A 105 52.53 20.75 1.38
C GLY A 105 52.93 19.27 1.44
N GLU A 106 54.09 18.93 0.89
CA GLU A 106 54.64 17.60 0.57
C GLU A 106 55.41 16.90 1.73
N LYS A 107 55.54 15.57 1.59
CA LYS A 107 56.73 14.68 1.83
C LYS A 107 56.94 13.93 3.17
N ASP A 108 56.69 12.62 3.07
CA ASP A 108 57.48 11.42 3.47
C ASP A 108 59.01 11.63 3.65
N PRO A 109 59.79 10.76 4.38
CA PRO A 109 59.77 9.29 4.24
C PRO A 109 60.24 8.35 5.40
N SER A 110 59.91 7.06 5.24
CA SER A 110 60.72 5.83 5.51
C SER A 110 61.24 5.54 6.94
N ALA A 111 61.45 4.31 7.42
CA ALA A 111 61.13 2.92 7.09
C ALA A 111 61.76 2.06 8.21
N LYS A 112 61.15 0.93 8.58
CA LYS A 112 61.80 -0.41 8.71
C LYS A 112 60.95 -1.42 9.51
N ASP A 113 60.47 -2.41 8.77
CA ASP A 113 60.70 -3.86 8.90
C ASP A 113 60.51 -4.60 10.24
N GLY A 114 59.71 -5.67 10.14
CA GLY A 114 59.67 -6.80 11.07
C GLY A 114 58.62 -7.85 10.70
N ASN A 115 58.91 -8.64 9.65
CA ASN A 115 58.19 -9.84 9.18
C ASN A 115 57.85 -10.86 10.27
N HIS A 116 56.73 -11.58 10.11
CA HIS A 116 56.77 -13.01 9.74
C HIS A 116 55.44 -13.56 9.21
N ASP A 117 55.60 -14.44 8.24
CA ASP A 117 54.67 -15.02 7.28
C ASP A 117 53.70 -16.06 7.85
N ASN A 118 52.55 -16.22 7.16
CA ASN A 118 52.19 -17.51 6.58
C ASN A 118 51.26 -17.31 5.37
N GLN A 119 51.71 -17.88 4.25
CA GLN A 119 51.18 -17.73 2.90
C GLN A 119 50.49 -19.03 2.45
N GLU A 120 49.59 -18.88 1.48
CA GLU A 120 49.07 -19.90 0.55
C GLU A 120 47.91 -20.80 1.01
N GLN A 121 46.69 -20.47 0.55
CA GLN A 121 46.09 -21.11 -0.63
C GLN A 121 44.76 -20.42 -0.97
N ALA A 122 44.84 -19.36 -1.79
CA ALA A 122 43.69 -18.77 -2.46
C ALA A 122 43.92 -18.87 -3.97
N SER A 123 43.41 -19.93 -4.57
CA SER A 123 43.25 -20.00 -6.02
C SER A 123 42.21 -21.05 -6.38
N GLY A 124 41.17 -20.59 -7.09
CA GLY A 124 40.39 -21.44 -7.99
C GLY A 124 38.97 -21.78 -7.56
N ILE A 125 38.04 -20.81 -7.59
CA ILE A 125 36.74 -21.03 -8.23
C ILE A 125 36.40 -19.77 -9.03
N SER A 126 36.37 -19.95 -10.33
CA SER A 126 36.10 -18.95 -11.37
C SER A 126 34.74 -18.29 -11.15
N SER A 127 34.72 -16.96 -11.06
CA SER A 127 33.54 -16.17 -11.38
C SER A 127 33.18 -16.46 -12.84
N SER A 128 32.08 -17.19 -13.10
CA SER A 128 31.55 -17.25 -14.45
C SER A 128 30.86 -15.92 -14.74
N LYS A 129 31.62 -15.04 -15.39
CA LYS A 129 31.11 -14.04 -16.32
C LYS A 129 29.85 -14.56 -17.04
N TYR A 130 28.73 -13.88 -16.85
CA TYR A 130 27.87 -13.53 -17.98
C TYR A 130 28.11 -12.05 -18.28
N CYS A 131 29.33 -11.75 -18.72
CA CYS A 131 29.53 -10.59 -19.59
C CYS A 131 29.26 -11.09 -21.00
N CYS A 132 28.38 -10.36 -21.67
CA CYS A 132 28.14 -10.35 -23.09
C CYS A 132 29.43 -10.59 -23.88
N ASP A 133 29.55 -11.79 -24.47
CA ASP A 133 30.43 -12.00 -25.61
C ASP A 133 29.54 -12.01 -26.86
N THR A 134 29.65 -10.92 -27.61
CA THR A 134 29.24 -10.76 -29.00
C THR A 134 29.66 -11.96 -29.84
N GLU A 135 28.70 -12.73 -30.33
CA GLU A 135 28.59 -13.17 -31.74
C GLU A 135 27.43 -14.18 -31.91
N HIS A 136 26.20 -13.67 -32.04
CA HIS A 136 25.22 -14.08 -33.06
C HIS A 136 24.01 -13.12 -33.02
N HIS A 137 23.68 -12.51 -34.16
CA HIS A 137 22.56 -11.59 -34.29
C HIS A 137 21.20 -12.25 -34.01
N GLY A 138 20.56 -11.84 -32.91
CA GLY A 138 19.12 -11.86 -32.69
C GLY A 138 18.83 -10.90 -31.54
N ARG A 139 18.12 -9.78 -31.78
CA ARG A 139 17.73 -8.84 -30.72
C ARG A 139 16.82 -9.60 -29.73
N GLU A 140 17.18 -9.62 -28.45
CA GLU A 140 16.32 -10.22 -27.42
C GLU A 140 15.04 -9.39 -27.27
N ASP A 141 13.91 -10.08 -27.14
CA ASP A 141 12.60 -9.45 -26.89
C ASP A 141 12.57 -8.83 -25.48
N PHE A 142 11.82 -7.74 -25.33
CA PHE A 142 11.55 -7.11 -24.05
C PHE A 142 10.89 -8.10 -23.08
N LEU A 143 11.35 -8.05 -21.82
CA LEU A 143 10.91 -8.92 -20.74
C LEU A 143 10.14 -8.10 -19.70
N LEU A 144 8.84 -8.35 -19.54
CA LEU A 144 8.10 -7.88 -18.38
C LEU A 144 8.33 -8.86 -17.22
N VAL A 145 8.71 -8.35 -16.05
CA VAL A 145 8.89 -9.15 -14.83
C VAL A 145 7.91 -8.64 -13.78
N LEU A 146 7.14 -9.57 -13.21
CA LEU A 146 6.21 -9.33 -12.10
C LEU A 146 6.65 -10.16 -10.89
N ASP A 147 6.43 -9.64 -9.68
CA ASP A 147 6.57 -10.40 -8.45
C ASP A 147 5.47 -11.46 -8.41
N CYS A 148 5.89 -12.71 -8.22
CA CYS A 148 5.00 -13.86 -8.23
C CYS A 148 5.65 -15.03 -7.51
N CYS A 149 5.07 -15.51 -6.41
CA CYS A 149 5.50 -16.77 -5.77
C CYS A 149 4.29 -17.61 -5.41
N ASP A 150 4.44 -18.91 -5.19
CA ASP A 150 3.34 -19.81 -4.77
C ASP A 150 2.08 -19.80 -5.67
N LEU A 151 2.20 -19.32 -6.91
CA LEU A 151 1.14 -19.33 -7.92
C LEU A 151 1.43 -20.35 -9.03
N SER A 152 0.36 -20.93 -9.57
CA SER A 152 0.40 -21.68 -10.82
C SER A 152 -0.19 -20.82 -11.92
N VAL A 153 0.66 -20.24 -12.76
CA VAL A 153 0.24 -19.44 -13.93
C VAL A 153 -0.10 -20.40 -15.06
N LEU A 154 -1.31 -20.28 -15.59
CA LEU A 154 -1.90 -21.21 -16.55
C LEU A 154 -1.83 -20.67 -17.98
N LYS A 155 -2.00 -19.37 -18.14
CA LYS A 155 -2.05 -18.69 -19.44
C LYS A 155 -1.74 -17.21 -19.26
N VAL A 156 -1.07 -16.63 -20.26
CA VAL A 156 -0.93 -15.18 -20.41
C VAL A 156 -1.31 -14.79 -21.84
N GLU A 157 -2.13 -13.77 -22.00
CA GLU A 157 -2.52 -13.26 -23.32
C GLU A 157 -2.62 -11.72 -23.34
N GLU A 158 -2.45 -11.14 -24.53
CA GLU A 158 -2.75 -9.74 -24.80
C GLU A 158 -4.26 -9.56 -24.96
N VAL A 159 -4.81 -8.54 -24.31
CA VAL A 159 -6.23 -8.20 -24.36
C VAL A 159 -6.52 -7.29 -25.55
N ASP A 160 -7.52 -7.65 -26.36
CA ASP A 160 -7.98 -6.81 -27.47
C ASP A 160 -8.88 -5.68 -27.00
N VAL A 161 -8.28 -4.65 -26.40
CA VAL A 161 -9.02 -3.47 -25.92
C VAL A 161 -9.76 -2.75 -27.05
N ALA A 162 -9.27 -2.84 -28.30
CA ALA A 162 -9.91 -2.22 -29.46
C ALA A 162 -11.23 -2.89 -29.87
N ALA A 163 -11.50 -4.12 -29.40
CA ALA A 163 -12.77 -4.79 -29.60
C ALA A 163 -13.89 -4.31 -28.66
N VAL A 164 -13.57 -3.47 -27.66
CA VAL A 164 -14.55 -2.96 -26.69
C VAL A 164 -15.44 -1.90 -27.33
N PRO A 165 -16.78 -2.08 -27.37
CA PRO A 165 -17.67 -1.09 -27.97
C PRO A 165 -17.63 0.26 -27.25
N GLY A 166 -17.47 1.35 -28.00
CA GLY A 166 -17.49 2.72 -27.45
C GLY A 166 -16.13 3.23 -26.98
N ILE A 167 -15.11 2.36 -26.93
CA ILE A 167 -13.77 2.72 -26.47
C ILE A 167 -13.04 3.63 -27.47
N GLU A 168 -13.46 3.61 -28.74
CA GLU A 168 -12.96 4.49 -29.81
C GLU A 168 -13.14 5.98 -29.49
N LYS A 169 -14.05 6.32 -28.56
CA LYS A 169 -14.25 7.70 -28.08
C LYS A 169 -13.06 8.24 -27.29
N LEU A 170 -12.22 7.36 -26.71
CA LEU A 170 -11.02 7.76 -25.98
C LEU A 170 -9.93 8.25 -26.94
N THR A 171 -9.88 7.71 -28.17
CA THR A 171 -8.87 8.10 -29.16
C THR A 171 -9.26 9.39 -29.88
N ARG A 172 -8.46 10.45 -29.76
CA ARG A 172 -8.73 11.78 -30.34
C ARG A 172 -8.50 11.89 -31.86
N SER A 173 -8.04 10.83 -32.53
CA SER A 173 -7.61 10.91 -33.95
C SER A 173 -8.55 10.16 -34.92
N PRO A 174 -9.16 10.84 -35.90
CA PRO A 174 -9.94 10.20 -36.97
C PRO A 174 -9.06 9.53 -38.06
N LYS A 175 -7.76 9.34 -37.82
CA LYS A 175 -6.81 8.75 -38.78
C LYS A 175 -5.91 7.72 -38.09
N LEU A 176 -6.45 6.52 -37.87
CA LEU A 176 -5.63 5.35 -37.56
C LEU A 176 -5.75 4.36 -38.71
N THR A 177 -4.85 4.53 -39.68
CA THR A 177 -4.44 3.50 -40.64
C THR A 177 -3.12 2.89 -40.19
N GLY A 178 -3.01 2.58 -38.89
CA GLY A 178 -1.84 1.98 -38.24
C GLY A 178 -2.09 0.52 -37.86
N VAL A 179 -1.01 -0.20 -37.55
CA VAL A 179 -1.05 -1.61 -37.15
C VAL A 179 -1.90 -1.76 -35.89
N CYS A 180 -2.73 -2.82 -35.82
CA CYS A 180 -3.71 -3.04 -34.74
C CYS A 180 -3.11 -2.96 -33.32
N GLU A 181 -1.80 -3.18 -33.16
CA GLU A 181 -1.10 -3.18 -31.86
C GLU A 181 -0.87 -1.76 -31.31
N GLU A 182 -0.43 -0.81 -32.14
CA GLU A 182 -0.19 0.58 -31.72
C GLU A 182 -1.48 1.25 -31.21
N LEU A 183 -2.60 0.96 -31.88
CA LEU A 183 -3.92 1.43 -31.49
C LEU A 183 -4.32 0.92 -30.09
N ARG A 184 -4.03 -0.36 -29.77
CA ARG A 184 -4.36 -0.92 -28.45
C ARG A 184 -3.57 -0.24 -27.34
N ASN A 185 -2.28 -0.01 -27.55
CA ASN A 185 -1.45 0.69 -26.57
C ASN A 185 -1.88 2.16 -26.40
N GLU A 186 -2.27 2.85 -27.48
CA GLU A 186 -2.83 4.21 -27.42
C GLU A 186 -4.13 4.25 -26.62
N ILE A 187 -5.06 3.31 -26.85
CA ILE A 187 -6.32 3.21 -26.09
C ILE A 187 -6.06 3.05 -24.59
N VAL A 188 -5.14 2.15 -24.21
CA VAL A 188 -4.78 1.97 -22.79
C VAL A 188 -4.15 3.24 -22.24
N GLY A 189 -3.27 3.90 -23.00
CA GLY A 189 -2.65 5.17 -22.60
C GLY A 189 -3.66 6.27 -22.30
N GLU A 190 -4.68 6.46 -23.15
CA GLU A 190 -5.76 7.41 -22.89
C GLU A 190 -6.65 6.98 -21.70
N LEU A 191 -6.90 5.66 -21.56
CA LEU A 191 -7.69 5.13 -20.45
C LEU A 191 -7.02 5.36 -19.08
N VAL A 192 -5.73 5.07 -18.95
CA VAL A 192 -4.99 5.26 -17.68
C VAL A 192 -4.76 6.73 -17.33
N THR A 193 -4.85 7.62 -18.32
CA THR A 193 -4.68 9.07 -18.16
C THR A 193 -6.00 9.85 -18.08
N LEU A 194 -7.15 9.17 -18.09
CA LEU A 194 -8.44 9.82 -17.88
C LEU A 194 -8.43 10.67 -16.60
N PRO A 195 -8.99 11.91 -16.64
CA PRO A 195 -9.04 12.77 -15.46
C PRO A 195 -9.77 12.11 -14.30
N ALA A 196 -9.33 12.39 -13.07
CA ALA A 196 -9.89 11.78 -11.85
C ALA A 196 -11.41 11.92 -11.69
N HIS A 197 -12.05 12.96 -12.24
CA HIS A 197 -13.51 13.12 -12.18
C HIS A 197 -14.28 12.15 -13.08
N HIS A 198 -13.61 11.49 -14.04
CA HIS A 198 -14.14 10.42 -14.89
C HIS A 198 -13.89 9.01 -14.33
N TRP A 199 -13.47 8.87 -13.06
CA TRP A 199 -13.12 7.57 -12.47
C TRP A 199 -14.18 6.47 -12.66
N ARG A 200 -15.47 6.81 -12.67
CA ARG A 200 -16.55 5.82 -12.91
C ARG A 200 -16.51 5.26 -14.33
N GLU A 201 -16.40 6.16 -15.31
CA GLU A 201 -16.25 5.78 -16.72
C GLU A 201 -14.96 4.97 -16.91
N GLN A 202 -13.89 5.35 -16.22
CA GLN A 202 -12.62 4.63 -16.24
C GLN A 202 -12.77 3.18 -15.72
N LEU A 203 -13.41 2.98 -14.56
CA LEU A 203 -13.70 1.64 -14.03
C LEU A 203 -14.60 0.82 -14.95
N ASP A 204 -15.62 1.44 -15.56
CA ASP A 204 -16.51 0.78 -16.51
C ASP A 204 -15.73 0.28 -17.74
N TYR A 205 -14.83 1.09 -18.30
CA TYR A 205 -13.97 0.67 -19.39
C TYR A 205 -12.99 -0.43 -18.98
N TYR A 206 -12.34 -0.33 -17.81
CA TYR A 206 -11.49 -1.42 -17.31
C TYR A 206 -12.26 -2.74 -17.20
N ALA A 207 -13.50 -2.69 -16.71
CA ALA A 207 -14.36 -3.86 -16.59
C ALA A 207 -14.81 -4.42 -17.96
N LEU A 208 -15.01 -3.56 -18.96
CA LEU A 208 -15.31 -3.99 -20.32
C LEU A 208 -14.08 -4.62 -21.00
N CYS A 209 -12.91 -3.98 -20.89
CA CYS A 209 -11.63 -4.49 -21.36
C CYS A 209 -11.28 -5.84 -20.73
N SER A 210 -11.54 -6.03 -19.44
CA SER A 210 -11.26 -7.31 -18.78
C SER A 210 -12.12 -8.47 -19.29
N ARG A 211 -13.23 -8.19 -19.98
CA ARG A 211 -14.09 -9.17 -20.66
C ARG A 211 -13.86 -9.27 -22.16
N ALA A 212 -13.02 -8.41 -22.73
CA ALA A 212 -12.70 -8.42 -24.16
C ALA A 212 -11.99 -9.74 -24.55
N PRO A 213 -12.03 -10.15 -25.84
CA PRO A 213 -11.27 -11.31 -26.29
C PRO A 213 -9.76 -11.05 -26.21
N GLY A 214 -8.98 -12.12 -26.09
CA GLY A 214 -7.53 -12.05 -26.33
C GLY A 214 -7.21 -12.00 -27.82
N CYS A 215 -6.18 -11.24 -28.19
CA CYS A 215 -5.70 -11.15 -29.58
C CYS A 215 -4.32 -11.79 -29.82
N GLY A 216 -3.69 -12.35 -28.78
CA GLY A 216 -2.45 -13.10 -28.92
C GLY A 216 -1.98 -13.71 -27.60
N GLU A 217 -1.54 -14.97 -27.62
CA GLU A 217 -0.90 -15.59 -26.45
C GLU A 217 0.52 -15.06 -26.28
N LEU A 218 0.92 -14.84 -25.03
CA LEU A 218 2.25 -14.35 -24.67
C LEU A 218 3.07 -15.48 -24.07
N PHE A 219 4.37 -15.50 -24.37
CA PHE A 219 5.27 -16.47 -23.77
C PHE A 219 5.52 -16.09 -22.32
N PHE A 220 5.45 -17.06 -21.42
CA PHE A 220 5.74 -16.83 -20.02
C PHE A 220 6.52 -17.98 -19.40
N ASP A 221 7.32 -17.64 -18.39
CA ASP A 221 7.97 -18.58 -17.49
C ASP A 221 7.84 -18.08 -16.04
N THR A 222 7.66 -19.00 -15.10
CA THR A 222 7.60 -18.71 -13.66
C THR A 222 8.80 -19.32 -12.99
N ASP A 223 9.56 -18.53 -12.25
CA ASP A 223 10.59 -19.02 -11.33
C ASP A 223 10.06 -19.02 -9.89
N ALA A 224 10.95 -19.04 -8.90
CA ALA A 224 10.58 -19.06 -7.49
C ALA A 224 9.89 -17.77 -7.02
N TRP A 225 10.22 -16.62 -7.63
CA TRP A 225 9.87 -15.28 -7.12
C TRP A 225 9.27 -14.35 -8.17
N SER A 226 9.26 -14.76 -9.43
CA SER A 226 8.81 -13.93 -10.54
C SER A 226 8.02 -14.68 -11.61
N LEU A 227 7.15 -13.91 -12.25
CA LEU A 227 6.53 -14.24 -13.52
C LEU A 227 7.18 -13.38 -14.60
N ARG A 228 7.77 -14.04 -15.61
CA ARG A 228 8.48 -13.42 -16.71
C ARG A 228 7.67 -13.58 -17.99
N ILE A 229 7.37 -12.48 -18.67
CA ILE A 229 6.47 -12.46 -19.83
C ILE A 229 7.18 -11.80 -21.02
N ARG A 230 7.09 -12.42 -22.20
CA ARG A 230 7.70 -11.95 -23.45
C ARG A 230 6.68 -11.96 -24.60
N LYS A 231 6.81 -10.99 -25.50
CA LYS A 231 6.11 -10.96 -26.79
C LYS A 231 7.13 -10.96 -27.92
N THR A 232 6.99 -11.89 -28.85
CA THR A 232 7.88 -11.97 -30.02
C THR A 232 7.83 -10.69 -30.84
N GLY A 233 8.99 -10.07 -31.06
CA GLY A 233 9.12 -8.85 -31.85
C GLY A 233 8.93 -7.56 -31.06
N ALA A 234 8.49 -7.61 -29.79
CA ALA A 234 8.45 -6.45 -28.92
C ALA A 234 9.85 -6.22 -28.33
N GLN A 235 10.59 -5.22 -28.80
CA GLN A 235 11.98 -4.98 -28.38
C GLN A 235 12.09 -3.96 -27.25
N THR A 236 11.05 -3.17 -27.04
CA THR A 236 11.00 -2.14 -26.00
C THR A 236 9.70 -2.22 -25.22
N ALA A 237 9.67 -1.54 -24.06
CA ALA A 237 8.44 -1.40 -23.26
C ALA A 237 7.28 -0.77 -24.06
N MET A 238 7.56 0.11 -25.03
CA MET A 238 6.56 0.74 -25.89
C MET A 238 5.87 -0.26 -26.83
N ASP A 239 6.63 -1.27 -27.27
CA ASP A 239 6.18 -2.30 -28.21
C ASP A 239 5.49 -3.46 -27.48
N PHE A 240 5.64 -3.52 -26.16
CA PHE A 240 5.02 -4.54 -25.33
C PHE A 240 3.52 -4.24 -25.14
N PRO A 241 2.65 -5.26 -24.97
CA PRO A 241 1.23 -5.02 -24.76
C PRO A 241 0.93 -4.23 -23.47
N HIS A 242 0.13 -3.18 -23.58
CA HIS A 242 -0.28 -2.39 -22.41
C HIS A 242 -1.49 -2.96 -21.66
N ALA A 243 -2.16 -3.97 -22.20
CA ALA A 243 -3.22 -4.72 -21.50
C ALA A 243 -2.98 -6.22 -21.63
N ILE A 244 -2.70 -6.89 -20.50
CA ILE A 244 -2.45 -8.33 -20.46
C ILE A 244 -3.39 -9.02 -19.48
N ARG A 245 -3.82 -10.24 -19.82
CA ARG A 245 -4.63 -11.10 -18.94
C ARG A 245 -3.83 -12.33 -18.55
N ILE A 246 -3.85 -12.63 -17.26
CA ILE A 246 -3.14 -13.75 -16.66
C ILE A 246 -4.16 -14.65 -15.97
N TRP A 247 -4.19 -15.93 -16.34
CA TRP A 247 -4.93 -16.97 -15.63
C TRP A 247 -4.00 -17.63 -14.64
N TYR A 248 -4.44 -17.76 -13.40
CA TYR A 248 -3.61 -18.34 -12.36
C TYR A 248 -4.47 -18.95 -11.26
N LYS A 249 -3.80 -19.72 -10.41
CA LYS A 249 -4.37 -20.21 -9.15
C LYS A 249 -3.31 -20.24 -8.06
N THR A 250 -3.70 -20.00 -6.82
CA THR A 250 -2.82 -20.18 -5.66
C THR A 250 -2.49 -21.66 -5.50
N LYS A 251 -1.30 -21.96 -4.99
CA LYS A 251 -0.92 -23.32 -4.59
C LYS A 251 -1.42 -23.59 -3.17
N PRO A 252 -2.10 -24.72 -2.90
CA PRO A 252 -2.53 -25.07 -1.54
C PRO A 252 -1.39 -25.15 -0.52
N GLU A 253 -0.20 -25.52 -0.97
CA GLU A 253 1.03 -25.56 -0.20
C GLU A 253 1.68 -24.17 0.03
N GLY A 254 1.18 -23.12 -0.63
CA GLY A 254 1.64 -21.76 -0.44
C GLY A 254 1.24 -21.21 0.92
N GLN A 255 2.17 -20.53 1.59
CA GLN A 255 1.96 -20.07 2.97
C GLN A 255 1.35 -18.67 3.08
N SER A 256 1.28 -17.95 1.95
CA SER A 256 0.91 -16.54 1.91
C SER A 256 -0.58 -16.27 2.05
N VAL A 257 -1.44 -17.24 1.70
CA VAL A 257 -2.88 -17.17 1.92
C VAL A 257 -3.22 -17.99 3.16
N THR A 258 -3.80 -17.34 4.17
CA THR A 258 -4.08 -18.01 5.45
C THR A 258 -5.42 -18.72 5.40
N TRP A 259 -5.41 -20.02 5.11
CA TRP A 259 -6.55 -20.91 5.28
C TRP A 259 -6.63 -21.39 6.73
N THR A 260 -7.74 -21.14 7.41
CA THR A 260 -7.89 -21.46 8.83
C THR A 260 -9.36 -21.71 9.18
N SER A 261 -9.64 -21.93 10.47
CA SER A 261 -10.98 -21.91 11.02
C SER A 261 -11.23 -20.65 11.83
N ASP A 262 -12.45 -20.12 11.74
CA ASP A 262 -12.95 -19.07 12.59
C ASP A 262 -13.09 -19.54 14.04
N GLN A 263 -13.49 -18.62 14.90
CA GLN A 263 -13.64 -18.82 16.34
C GLN A 263 -14.79 -19.76 16.71
N SER A 264 -15.59 -20.19 15.72
CA SER A 264 -16.63 -21.21 15.83
C SER A 264 -16.24 -22.54 15.14
N GLY A 265 -15.00 -22.69 14.67
CA GLY A 265 -14.54 -23.88 13.96
C GLY A 265 -15.03 -23.98 12.51
N ARG A 266 -15.52 -22.90 11.91
CA ARG A 266 -15.96 -22.87 10.50
C ARG A 266 -14.83 -22.39 9.61
N PRO A 267 -14.68 -22.92 8.40
CA PRO A 267 -13.55 -22.56 7.56
C PRO A 267 -13.63 -21.09 7.12
N CYS A 268 -12.47 -20.44 7.06
CA CYS A 268 -12.32 -19.09 6.53
C CYS A 268 -10.92 -18.91 5.95
N VAL A 269 -10.79 -17.90 5.10
CA VAL A 269 -9.53 -17.47 4.52
C VAL A 269 -9.39 -15.96 4.62
N TYR A 270 -8.18 -15.49 4.88
CA TYR A 270 -7.83 -14.08 4.80
C TYR A 270 -6.39 -13.91 4.32
N THR A 271 -6.10 -12.76 3.73
CA THR A 271 -4.77 -12.41 3.24
C THR A 271 -4.08 -11.45 4.18
N MET A 272 -2.76 -11.55 4.27
CA MET A 272 -1.90 -10.55 4.90
C MET A 272 -0.95 -10.03 3.83
N GLY A 273 -1.32 -8.94 3.17
CA GLY A 273 -0.58 -8.45 2.00
C GLY A 273 0.74 -7.77 2.35
N SER A 274 0.78 -7.05 3.47
CA SER A 274 1.97 -6.34 3.94
C SER A 274 3.00 -7.29 4.58
N PRO A 275 4.31 -7.10 4.32
CA PRO A 275 4.87 -6.05 3.46
C PRO A 275 4.83 -6.41 1.97
N ILE A 276 5.09 -7.66 1.59
CA ILE A 276 5.33 -8.06 0.19
C ILE A 276 4.71 -9.42 -0.17
N ASN A 277 3.59 -9.77 0.46
CA ASN A 277 3.06 -11.14 0.44
C ASN A 277 1.91 -11.31 -0.58
N ASN A 278 1.45 -10.23 -1.24
CA ASN A 278 0.39 -10.31 -2.24
C ASN A 278 0.86 -10.86 -3.59
N ARG A 279 2.17 -10.90 -3.85
CA ARG A 279 2.79 -11.69 -4.94
C ARG A 279 2.40 -13.17 -4.95
N ALA A 280 1.90 -13.69 -3.82
CA ALA A 280 1.39 -15.06 -3.70
C ALA A 280 -0.14 -15.16 -3.74
N LEU A 281 -0.82 -14.03 -3.90
CA LEU A 281 -2.24 -13.96 -4.16
C LEU A 281 -2.53 -13.66 -5.63
N PHE A 282 -1.73 -12.79 -6.26
CA PHE A 282 -1.81 -12.48 -7.68
C PHE A 282 -0.45 -11.97 -8.20
N PRO A 283 -0.12 -12.16 -9.49
CA PRO A 283 1.08 -11.57 -10.07
C PRO A 283 0.99 -10.04 -10.04
N CYS A 284 1.96 -9.38 -9.41
CA CYS A 284 1.90 -7.95 -9.15
C CYS A 284 3.27 -7.27 -9.22
N GLN A 285 3.28 -5.96 -9.01
CA GLN A 285 4.48 -5.19 -8.73
C GLN A 285 4.39 -4.76 -7.26
N GLU A 286 5.24 -5.32 -6.41
CA GLU A 286 5.20 -5.06 -4.97
C GLU A 286 5.75 -3.64 -4.64
N PRO A 287 5.39 -3.08 -3.46
CA PRO A 287 5.84 -1.77 -2.99
C PRO A 287 7.37 -1.69 -2.92
N PRO A 288 7.92 -0.47 -2.91
CA PRO A 288 7.28 0.77 -2.45
C PRO A 288 6.85 1.76 -3.55
N VAL A 289 7.36 1.61 -4.79
CA VAL A 289 7.14 2.61 -5.86
C VAL A 289 5.94 2.29 -6.75
N ALA A 290 5.58 1.01 -6.88
CA ALA A 290 4.51 0.56 -7.76
C ALA A 290 3.13 0.73 -7.11
N MET A 291 2.56 1.93 -7.24
CA MET A 291 1.17 2.22 -6.83
C MET A 291 0.20 2.03 -7.99
N SER A 292 -0.93 1.38 -7.71
CA SER A 292 -1.97 1.10 -8.70
C SER A 292 -3.35 1.24 -8.08
N THR A 293 -4.35 1.45 -8.93
CA THR A 293 -5.76 1.29 -8.56
C THR A 293 -6.19 -0.15 -8.79
N TRP A 294 -7.32 -0.57 -8.23
CA TRP A 294 -7.86 -1.90 -8.53
C TRP A 294 -9.37 -1.96 -8.50
N GLN A 295 -9.90 -2.96 -9.20
CA GLN A 295 -11.23 -3.50 -8.99
C GLN A 295 -11.17 -5.02 -8.93
N ALA A 296 -11.99 -5.61 -8.08
CA ALA A 296 -12.00 -7.04 -7.86
C ALA A 296 -13.43 -7.56 -7.82
N THR A 297 -13.67 -8.66 -8.52
CA THR A 297 -14.87 -9.47 -8.38
C THR A 297 -14.48 -10.77 -7.71
N VAL A 298 -15.11 -11.10 -6.58
CA VAL A 298 -14.82 -12.30 -5.81
C VAL A 298 -16.08 -13.15 -5.68
N ARG A 299 -15.95 -14.42 -6.02
CA ARG A 299 -17.02 -15.42 -5.98
C ARG A 299 -16.73 -16.42 -4.86
N ALA A 300 -17.76 -16.70 -4.08
CA ALA A 300 -17.69 -17.67 -2.99
C ALA A 300 -19.04 -18.37 -2.80
N ALA A 301 -19.05 -19.47 -2.05
CA ALA A 301 -20.29 -20.13 -1.67
C ALA A 301 -21.21 -19.19 -0.88
N ALA A 302 -22.52 -19.32 -1.06
CA ALA A 302 -23.53 -18.42 -0.49
C ALA A 302 -23.58 -18.41 1.06
N SER A 303 -22.95 -19.39 1.71
CA SER A 303 -22.77 -19.46 3.17
C SER A 303 -21.67 -18.52 3.70
N PHE A 304 -20.86 -17.94 2.82
CA PHE A 304 -19.77 -17.03 3.17
C PHE A 304 -20.12 -15.57 2.89
N VAL A 305 -19.38 -14.69 3.56
CA VAL A 305 -19.31 -13.25 3.28
C VAL A 305 -17.90 -12.96 2.80
N VAL A 306 -17.78 -12.14 1.76
CA VAL A 306 -16.51 -11.58 1.30
C VAL A 306 -16.37 -10.16 1.83
N LEU A 307 -15.20 -9.84 2.40
CA LEU A 307 -14.80 -8.51 2.83
C LEU A 307 -13.43 -8.17 2.21
N MET A 308 -13.25 -6.94 1.75
CA MET A 308 -12.03 -6.53 1.04
C MET A 308 -11.64 -5.09 1.32
N SER A 309 -10.40 -4.74 0.97
CA SER A 309 -10.01 -3.34 0.83
C SER A 309 -10.66 -2.71 -0.39
N GLY A 310 -11.65 -1.85 -0.14
CA GLY A 310 -12.52 -1.28 -1.18
C GLY A 310 -13.39 -0.13 -0.68
N GLU A 311 -13.57 0.88 -1.54
CA GLU A 311 -14.31 2.11 -1.24
C GLU A 311 -15.81 1.88 -1.07
N ASN A 312 -16.36 0.93 -1.82
CA ASN A 312 -17.77 0.61 -1.80
C ASN A 312 -18.10 -0.41 -0.71
N SER A 313 -19.34 -0.36 -0.23
CA SER A 313 -19.92 -1.46 0.56
C SER A 313 -20.56 -2.46 -0.40
N ALA A 314 -19.79 -3.47 -0.82
CA ALA A 314 -20.26 -4.46 -1.78
C ALA A 314 -21.54 -5.18 -1.28
N LYS A 315 -22.51 -5.29 -2.19
CA LYS A 315 -23.72 -6.10 -1.98
C LYS A 315 -23.56 -7.40 -2.77
N PRO A 316 -23.77 -8.57 -2.15
CA PRO A 316 -23.68 -9.83 -2.88
C PRO A 316 -24.73 -9.89 -4.00
N THR A 317 -24.31 -10.35 -5.17
CA THR A 317 -25.18 -10.66 -6.30
C THR A 317 -25.23 -12.18 -6.52
N PRO A 318 -26.42 -12.78 -6.67
CA PRO A 318 -26.53 -14.20 -7.05
C PRO A 318 -25.98 -14.42 -8.45
N LEU A 319 -25.05 -15.38 -8.59
CA LEU A 319 -24.48 -15.74 -9.90
C LEU A 319 -25.08 -17.05 -10.43
N ARG A 320 -25.03 -18.10 -9.59
CA ARG A 320 -25.61 -19.43 -9.83
C ARG A 320 -26.12 -19.99 -8.50
N GLU A 321 -26.85 -21.10 -8.55
CA GLU A 321 -27.35 -21.75 -7.34
C GLU A 321 -26.19 -22.04 -6.36
N GLY A 322 -26.31 -21.54 -5.13
CA GLY A 322 -25.29 -21.71 -4.08
C GLY A 322 -24.04 -20.82 -4.17
N CYS A 323 -23.93 -19.91 -5.15
CA CYS A 323 -22.76 -19.04 -5.31
C CYS A 323 -23.14 -17.56 -5.45
N LEU A 324 -22.44 -16.72 -4.69
CA LEU A 324 -22.61 -15.27 -4.66
C LEU A 324 -21.34 -14.59 -5.17
N SER A 325 -21.50 -13.37 -5.70
CA SER A 325 -20.42 -12.53 -6.22
C SER A 325 -20.41 -11.18 -5.51
N TRP A 326 -19.22 -10.70 -5.16
CA TRP A 326 -19.00 -9.38 -4.55
C TRP A 326 -18.04 -8.59 -5.43
N HIS A 327 -18.37 -7.32 -5.67
CA HIS A 327 -17.54 -6.43 -6.47
C HIS A 327 -17.02 -5.28 -5.60
N TYR A 328 -15.72 -5.05 -5.63
CA TYR A 328 -15.03 -3.98 -4.91
C TYR A 328 -14.15 -3.16 -5.84
N TYR A 329 -13.91 -1.89 -5.51
CA TYR A 329 -12.95 -1.04 -6.21
C TYR A 329 -12.23 -0.07 -5.27
N VAL A 330 -11.05 0.37 -5.68
CA VAL A 330 -10.25 1.44 -5.07
C VAL A 330 -9.71 2.35 -6.17
N THR A 331 -10.01 3.64 -6.06
CA THR A 331 -9.64 4.70 -7.02
C THR A 331 -8.41 5.50 -6.61
N MET A 332 -8.05 5.47 -5.32
CA MET A 332 -6.80 6.02 -4.84
C MET A 332 -5.65 5.05 -5.19
N PRO A 333 -4.63 5.45 -5.95
CA PRO A 333 -3.51 4.56 -6.24
C PRO A 333 -2.78 4.18 -4.96
N MET A 334 -2.58 2.89 -4.75
CA MET A 334 -1.95 2.36 -3.54
C MET A 334 -1.04 1.18 -3.90
N PRO A 335 -0.08 0.83 -3.03
CA PRO A 335 0.77 -0.33 -3.25
C PRO A 335 0.00 -1.65 -3.21
N ALA A 336 0.47 -2.64 -3.96
CA ALA A 336 -0.16 -3.96 -4.02
C ALA A 336 -0.32 -4.61 -2.63
N SER A 337 0.60 -4.38 -1.70
CA SER A 337 0.56 -4.87 -0.31
C SER A 337 -0.68 -4.46 0.50
N THR A 338 -1.38 -3.41 0.06
CA THR A 338 -2.61 -2.92 0.71
C THR A 338 -3.88 -3.62 0.22
N PHE A 339 -3.77 -4.47 -0.82
CA PHE A 339 -4.85 -5.33 -1.26
C PHE A 339 -5.13 -6.41 -0.20
N THR A 340 -6.38 -6.51 0.24
CA THR A 340 -6.78 -7.46 1.27
C THR A 340 -8.12 -8.08 0.91
N VAL A 341 -8.24 -9.39 1.12
CA VAL A 341 -9.49 -10.15 1.00
C VAL A 341 -9.65 -11.10 2.18
N ALA A 342 -10.88 -11.23 2.67
CA ALA A 342 -11.30 -12.22 3.64
C ALA A 342 -12.61 -12.86 3.22
N VAL A 343 -12.70 -14.19 3.32
CA VAL A 343 -13.89 -14.98 3.02
C VAL A 343 -14.19 -15.93 4.16
N GLY A 344 -15.40 -15.88 4.72
CA GLY A 344 -15.73 -16.63 5.92
C GLY A 344 -17.16 -16.40 6.40
N CYS A 345 -17.56 -17.15 7.43
CA CYS A 345 -18.93 -17.13 7.94
C CYS A 345 -19.14 -16.03 9.01
N TRP A 346 -18.96 -14.77 8.65
CA TRP A 346 -19.13 -13.65 9.58
C TRP A 346 -20.52 -13.02 9.50
N THR A 347 -20.93 -12.38 10.59
CA THR A 347 -22.14 -11.55 10.64
C THR A 347 -21.73 -10.12 10.94
N GLU A 348 -22.45 -9.18 10.35
CA GLU A 348 -22.40 -7.79 10.80
C GLU A 348 -22.98 -7.72 12.23
N ILE A 349 -22.24 -7.09 13.14
CA ILE A 349 -22.66 -6.81 14.50
C ILE A 349 -23.28 -5.42 14.50
N LYS A 350 -24.61 -5.38 14.44
CA LYS A 350 -25.36 -4.14 14.51
C LYS A 350 -25.46 -3.69 15.96
N PRO A 351 -25.34 -2.37 16.24
CA PRO A 351 -25.64 -1.85 17.56
C PRO A 351 -27.03 -2.29 17.98
N GLU A 352 -27.18 -2.83 19.19
CA GLU A 352 -28.49 -3.12 19.76
C GLU A 352 -29.30 -1.82 19.77
N THR A 353 -30.41 -1.79 19.02
CA THR A 353 -31.38 -0.72 19.11
C THR A 353 -31.98 -0.77 20.51
N CYS A 354 -31.56 0.15 21.38
CA CYS A 354 -32.16 0.29 22.69
C CYS A 354 -33.66 0.59 22.52
N SER A 355 -34.51 -0.39 22.83
CA SER A 355 -35.94 -0.17 22.94
C SER A 355 -36.25 0.43 24.31
N SER A 356 -36.27 1.77 24.42
CA SER A 356 -37.17 2.57 25.27
C SER A 356 -36.59 3.95 25.58
N ASN A 357 -37.32 5.01 25.18
CA ASN A 357 -37.76 6.17 25.97
C ASN A 357 -36.93 6.84 27.08
N ASP A 358 -35.65 6.55 27.29
CA ASP A 358 -34.85 7.23 28.31
C ASP A 358 -33.43 7.54 27.79
N LEU A 359 -33.31 8.53 26.92
CA LEU A 359 -32.12 9.38 26.81
C LEU A 359 -32.46 10.63 25.97
N ALA A 360 -33.40 11.41 26.48
CA ALA A 360 -33.42 12.82 26.17
C ALA A 360 -32.31 13.50 26.99
N THR A 361 -31.60 14.43 26.34
CA THR A 361 -30.60 15.35 26.88
C THR A 361 -29.13 14.90 26.85
N ALA A 362 -28.60 14.67 25.66
CA ALA A 362 -27.28 15.18 25.32
C ALA A 362 -27.50 16.45 24.49
N GLY A 363 -27.28 17.62 25.10
CA GLY A 363 -27.31 18.89 24.38
C GLY A 363 -26.20 18.93 23.33
N PRO A 364 -26.35 19.71 22.24
CA PRO A 364 -25.25 19.94 21.31
C PRO A 364 -24.06 20.50 22.08
N LEU A 365 -22.92 19.82 22.04
CA LEU A 365 -21.65 20.44 22.42
C LEU A 365 -21.44 21.66 21.51
N PRO A 366 -20.99 22.80 22.06
CA PRO A 366 -20.74 23.98 21.24
C PRO A 366 -19.70 23.63 20.17
N PRO A 367 -19.85 24.12 18.93
CA PRO A 367 -18.83 23.90 17.91
C PRO A 367 -17.51 24.46 18.43
N SER A 368 -16.52 23.58 18.60
CA SER A 368 -15.14 24.00 18.77
C SER A 368 -14.78 24.93 17.61
N ALA A 369 -14.06 26.00 17.93
CA ALA A 369 -13.76 27.12 17.04
C ALA A 369 -13.56 26.67 15.60
N THR A 370 -14.26 27.32 14.67
CA THR A 370 -14.16 27.12 13.22
C THR A 370 -12.70 27.20 12.80
N ASP A 371 -12.06 26.04 12.70
CA ASP A 371 -10.76 25.90 12.09
C ASP A 371 -11.03 26.00 10.59
N SER A 372 -10.91 27.21 10.05
CA SER A 372 -11.06 27.49 8.63
C SER A 372 -9.89 26.85 7.88
N ARG A 373 -9.88 25.52 7.80
CA ARG A 373 -8.97 24.76 6.96
C ARG A 373 -9.42 25.03 5.53
N SER A 374 -8.66 25.91 4.86
CA SER A 374 -8.88 26.25 3.47
C SER A 374 -9.00 24.97 2.65
N VAL A 375 -10.05 24.86 1.83
CA VAL A 375 -10.14 23.88 0.74
C VAL A 375 -9.04 24.26 -0.25
N GLY A 376 -7.82 23.84 0.04
CA GLY A 376 -6.66 24.04 -0.82
C GLY A 376 -6.70 23.05 -1.97
N ILE A 377 -6.16 23.46 -3.12
CA ILE A 377 -5.90 22.55 -4.23
C ILE A 377 -4.92 21.48 -3.73
N CYS A 378 -5.32 20.22 -3.89
CA CYS A 378 -4.54 19.01 -3.59
C CYS A 378 -3.31 18.92 -4.51
N GLY A 379 -2.06 18.85 -4.02
CA GLY A 379 -0.87 18.58 -4.84
C GLY A 379 -0.52 17.08 -5.02
N HIS A 380 -1.41 16.16 -4.64
CA HIS A 380 -1.19 14.72 -4.77
C HIS A 380 -1.55 14.20 -6.19
N MET A 381 -1.27 12.91 -6.44
CA MET A 381 -1.70 12.23 -7.68
C MET A 381 -3.20 12.42 -7.96
N GLU A 382 -3.60 12.38 -9.23
CA GLU A 382 -5.00 12.53 -9.63
C GLU A 382 -5.83 11.31 -9.21
N TYR A 383 -6.74 11.52 -8.27
CA TYR A 383 -7.83 10.60 -7.90
C TYR A 383 -8.99 11.40 -7.30
N PRO A 384 -10.19 10.80 -7.07
CA PRO A 384 -11.34 11.45 -6.43
C PRO A 384 -11.04 11.82 -4.96
N CYS A 385 -10.24 12.86 -4.75
CA CYS A 385 -9.68 13.19 -3.45
C CYS A 385 -10.76 13.53 -2.43
N ARG A 386 -10.78 12.75 -1.36
CA ARG A 386 -11.71 12.95 -0.25
C ARG A 386 -11.42 14.23 0.55
N PHE A 387 -10.17 14.67 0.64
CA PHE A 387 -9.81 15.93 1.32
C PHE A 387 -10.34 17.18 0.61
N GLN A 388 -10.64 17.10 -0.69
CA GLN A 388 -11.26 18.18 -1.46
C GLN A 388 -12.79 18.18 -1.34
N ASN A 389 -13.38 17.10 -0.83
CA ASN A 389 -14.82 16.98 -0.69
C ASN A 389 -15.29 17.69 0.59
N THR A 390 -16.04 18.79 0.44
CA THR A 390 -16.58 19.57 1.55
C THR A 390 -17.49 18.75 2.49
N SER A 391 -18.19 17.73 2.00
CA SER A 391 -19.00 16.87 2.88
C SER A 391 -18.14 15.92 3.71
N ALA A 392 -16.94 15.58 3.24
CA ALA A 392 -16.01 14.72 3.97
C ALA A 392 -15.22 15.52 5.01
N THR A 393 -14.93 16.81 4.77
CA THR A 393 -14.18 17.62 5.73
C THR A 393 -14.91 17.87 7.04
N THR A 394 -16.24 17.88 7.01
CA THR A 394 -17.10 17.99 8.20
C THR A 394 -17.56 16.63 8.74
N GLN A 395 -17.14 15.52 8.12
CA GLN A 395 -17.55 14.19 8.52
C GLN A 395 -16.65 13.67 9.64
N GLU A 396 -17.12 13.84 10.87
CA GLU A 396 -16.46 13.32 12.07
C GLU A 396 -16.49 11.79 12.13
N LEU A 397 -17.64 11.19 11.80
CA LEU A 397 -17.83 9.74 11.78
C LEU A 397 -18.05 9.25 10.35
N ILE A 398 -17.10 8.46 9.86
CA ILE A 398 -17.26 7.71 8.62
C ILE A 398 -18.23 6.53 8.81
N PRO A 399 -18.93 6.08 7.75
CA PRO A 399 -19.71 4.85 7.81
C PRO A 399 -18.79 3.70 8.21
N HIS A 400 -19.19 2.95 9.23
CA HIS A 400 -18.39 1.87 9.78
C HIS A 400 -19.24 0.65 10.08
N ARG A 401 -18.63 -0.55 9.99
CA ARG A 401 -19.29 -1.82 10.30
C ARG A 401 -18.32 -2.75 11.01
N VAL A 402 -18.85 -3.61 11.87
CA VAL A 402 -18.08 -4.63 12.58
C VAL A 402 -18.55 -5.99 12.13
N PHE A 403 -17.62 -6.85 11.70
CA PHE A 403 -17.86 -8.23 11.31
C PHE A 403 -17.13 -9.17 12.25
N ALA A 404 -17.86 -10.17 12.75
CA ALA A 404 -17.31 -11.19 13.63
C ALA A 404 -18.10 -12.49 13.48
N PRO A 405 -17.54 -13.64 13.91
CA PRO A 405 -18.32 -14.86 14.06
C PRO A 405 -19.43 -14.66 15.08
N VAL A 406 -20.51 -15.43 14.93
CA VAL A 406 -21.71 -15.29 15.79
C VAL A 406 -21.37 -15.51 17.27
N CYS A 407 -20.40 -16.38 17.59
CA CYS A 407 -19.97 -16.66 18.96
C CYS A 407 -19.34 -15.44 19.67
N LEU A 408 -18.84 -14.45 18.94
CA LEU A 408 -18.23 -13.24 19.49
C LEU A 408 -19.19 -12.04 19.56
N ARG A 409 -20.45 -12.21 19.13
CA ARG A 409 -21.44 -11.11 19.06
C ARG A 409 -21.52 -10.31 20.37
N GLY A 410 -21.68 -10.98 21.51
CA GLY A 410 -21.82 -10.32 22.81
C GLY A 410 -20.60 -9.48 23.19
N VAL A 411 -19.40 -10.07 23.10
CA VAL A 411 -18.15 -9.39 23.45
C VAL A 411 -17.88 -8.20 22.52
N CYS A 412 -18.13 -8.35 21.22
CA CYS A 412 -18.00 -7.25 20.25
C CYS A 412 -19.01 -6.12 20.55
N GLN A 413 -20.24 -6.46 20.94
CA GLN A 413 -21.29 -5.50 21.29
C GLN A 413 -20.94 -4.70 22.55
N GLU A 414 -20.33 -5.36 23.55
CA GLU A 414 -19.93 -4.73 24.80
C GLU A 414 -18.62 -3.94 24.70
N THR A 415 -17.77 -4.28 23.73
CA THR A 415 -16.42 -3.71 23.59
C THR A 415 -16.32 -2.87 22.32
N LEU A 416 -16.07 -3.52 21.17
CA LEU A 416 -15.69 -2.85 19.93
C LEU A 416 -16.77 -1.90 19.39
N VAL A 417 -18.04 -2.30 19.42
CA VAL A 417 -19.16 -1.47 18.94
C VAL A 417 -19.32 -0.19 19.77
N ARG A 418 -18.96 -0.22 21.06
CA ARG A 418 -18.98 0.96 21.94
C ARG A 418 -17.73 1.84 21.78
N LEU A 419 -16.58 1.24 21.52
CA LEU A 419 -15.29 1.93 21.35
C LEU A 419 -15.16 2.65 20.02
N LEU A 420 -15.68 2.06 18.94
CA LEU A 420 -15.40 2.51 17.58
C LEU A 420 -15.84 3.95 17.29
N PRO A 421 -17.07 4.40 17.66
CA PRO A 421 -17.46 5.78 17.38
C PRO A 421 -16.61 6.83 18.14
N PRO A 422 -16.37 6.72 19.46
CA PRO A 422 -15.45 7.63 20.16
C PRO A 422 -14.02 7.65 19.58
N CYS A 423 -13.46 6.48 19.21
CA CYS A 423 -12.13 6.42 18.61
C CYS A 423 -12.06 7.12 17.24
N LEU A 424 -13.09 6.97 16.39
CA LEU A 424 -13.16 7.64 15.10
C LEU A 424 -13.34 9.16 15.25
N SER A 425 -14.19 9.58 16.17
CA SER A 425 -14.39 11.00 16.52
C SER A 425 -13.09 11.64 17.02
N ALA A 426 -12.39 10.96 17.94
CA ALA A 426 -11.09 11.39 18.43
C ALA A 426 -10.05 11.48 17.30
N ALA A 427 -9.97 10.48 16.42
CA ALA A 427 -9.06 10.51 15.28
C ALA A 427 -9.37 11.68 14.34
N HIS A 428 -10.65 12.01 14.13
CA HIS A 428 -11.05 13.18 13.36
C HIS A 428 -10.64 14.49 14.03
N SER A 429 -10.82 14.62 15.35
CA SER A 429 -10.38 15.78 16.13
C SER A 429 -8.86 16.01 15.99
N VAL A 430 -8.07 14.93 16.09
CA VAL A 430 -6.60 14.97 16.08
C VAL A 430 -6.03 15.16 14.66
N LEU A 431 -6.50 14.39 13.67
CA LEU A 431 -5.89 14.29 12.34
C LEU A 431 -6.74 14.93 11.22
N GLY A 432 -8.00 15.27 11.49
CA GLY A 432 -8.93 15.85 10.52
C GLY A 432 -9.66 14.82 9.67
N THR A 433 -9.85 15.12 8.39
CA THR A 433 -10.65 14.30 7.48
C THR A 433 -10.08 12.90 7.33
N HIS A 434 -10.91 11.89 7.59
CA HIS A 434 -10.51 10.50 7.38
C HIS A 434 -10.22 10.24 5.88
N PRO A 435 -9.06 9.66 5.51
CA PRO A 435 -8.65 9.50 4.11
C PRO A 435 -9.58 8.59 3.31
N PHE A 436 -10.19 7.61 3.99
CA PHE A 436 -11.10 6.62 3.41
C PHE A 436 -12.57 6.92 3.65
N SER A 437 -13.41 6.45 2.74
CA SER A 437 -14.85 6.74 2.70
C SER A 437 -15.70 5.96 3.69
N ARG A 438 -15.15 4.87 4.24
CA ARG A 438 -15.79 3.93 5.17
C ARG A 438 -14.70 3.10 5.87
N LEU A 439 -15.10 2.39 6.93
CA LEU A 439 -14.23 1.47 7.65
C LEU A 439 -14.96 0.21 8.11
N ASP A 440 -14.56 -0.95 7.63
CA ASP A 440 -14.93 -2.22 8.26
C ASP A 440 -13.89 -2.63 9.30
N ILE A 441 -14.35 -3.26 10.38
CA ILE A 441 -13.50 -4.01 11.28
C ILE A 441 -13.89 -5.49 11.19
N LEU A 442 -12.93 -6.36 10.90
CA LEU A 442 -13.12 -7.82 10.93
C LEU A 442 -12.35 -8.43 12.10
N ILE A 443 -13.03 -9.19 12.94
CA ILE A 443 -12.38 -9.97 14.00
C ILE A 443 -11.83 -11.28 13.44
N VAL A 444 -10.51 -11.39 13.39
CA VAL A 444 -9.78 -12.58 12.93
C VAL A 444 -9.39 -13.50 14.10
N PRO A 445 -9.13 -14.79 13.86
CA PRO A 445 -8.87 -15.77 14.92
C PRO A 445 -7.56 -15.52 15.67
N ALA A 446 -7.38 -16.17 16.82
CA ALA A 446 -6.20 -15.95 17.70
C ALA A 446 -4.85 -16.37 17.08
N ASN A 447 -4.85 -17.23 16.07
CA ASN A 447 -3.62 -17.59 15.34
C ASN A 447 -3.25 -16.56 14.25
N PHE A 448 -3.96 -15.44 14.17
CA PHE A 448 -3.52 -14.27 13.42
C PHE A 448 -2.18 -13.80 13.99
N PRO A 449 -1.12 -13.66 13.17
CA PRO A 449 0.24 -13.43 13.66
C PRO A 449 0.50 -12.00 14.18
N SER A 450 -0.46 -11.09 14.04
CA SER A 450 -0.42 -9.73 14.59
C SER A 450 -1.59 -9.48 15.55
N LEU A 451 -1.59 -8.34 16.26
CA LEU A 451 -2.75 -7.85 17.00
C LEU A 451 -3.76 -7.14 16.10
N GLY A 452 -3.30 -6.59 14.99
CA GLY A 452 -4.15 -6.04 13.95
C GLY A 452 -3.38 -5.73 12.67
N MET A 453 -4.13 -5.41 11.63
CA MET A 453 -3.58 -5.02 10.34
C MET A 453 -4.56 -4.08 9.65
N ALA A 454 -4.09 -2.87 9.37
CA ALA A 454 -4.84 -1.89 8.61
C ALA A 454 -4.69 -2.12 7.11
N SER A 455 -5.81 -2.05 6.40
CA SER A 455 -5.87 -1.97 4.95
C SER A 455 -6.87 -0.87 4.58
N PRO A 456 -6.84 -0.35 3.35
CA PRO A 456 -7.76 0.68 2.91
C PRO A 456 -9.20 0.22 3.12
N HIS A 457 -9.97 0.98 3.91
CA HIS A 457 -11.37 0.70 4.22
C HIS A 457 -11.65 -0.54 5.10
N ILE A 458 -10.65 -1.32 5.53
CA ILE A 458 -10.85 -2.49 6.39
C ILE A 458 -9.67 -2.71 7.34
N ILE A 459 -9.96 -2.95 8.62
CA ILE A 459 -8.98 -3.35 9.63
C ILE A 459 -9.28 -4.78 10.07
N PHE A 460 -8.25 -5.62 10.09
CA PHE A 460 -8.32 -6.90 10.80
C PHE A 460 -7.86 -6.68 12.24
N LEU A 461 -8.65 -7.14 13.21
CA LEU A 461 -8.27 -7.15 14.61
C LEU A 461 -8.27 -8.58 15.14
N SER A 462 -7.17 -8.98 15.78
CA SER A 462 -7.08 -10.27 16.44
C SER A 462 -8.12 -10.36 17.56
N GLN A 463 -8.81 -11.49 17.69
CA GLN A 463 -9.72 -11.74 18.83
C GLN A 463 -9.05 -11.51 20.19
N SER A 464 -7.72 -11.66 20.29
CA SER A 464 -6.96 -11.48 21.52
C SER A 464 -7.06 -10.05 22.05
N THR A 465 -7.32 -9.08 21.18
CA THR A 465 -7.56 -7.67 21.55
C THR A 465 -8.87 -7.47 22.32
N LEU A 466 -9.85 -8.36 22.16
CA LEU A 466 -11.14 -8.29 22.82
C LEU A 466 -11.09 -8.69 24.31
N THR A 467 -9.94 -9.10 24.83
CA THR A 467 -9.76 -9.53 26.22
C THR A 467 -9.82 -8.39 27.23
N GLY A 468 -9.68 -7.13 26.80
CA GLY A 468 -9.79 -5.97 27.68
C GLY A 468 -10.10 -4.66 26.95
N TRP A 469 -10.92 -3.82 27.57
CA TRP A 469 -11.36 -2.52 27.02
C TRP A 469 -10.20 -1.61 26.60
N SER A 470 -9.20 -1.46 27.47
CA SER A 470 -8.03 -0.59 27.20
C SER A 470 -7.12 -1.14 26.10
N LEU A 471 -6.92 -2.46 26.07
CA LEU A 471 -6.12 -3.11 25.01
C LEU A 471 -6.81 -2.99 23.65
N CYS A 472 -8.11 -3.30 23.60
CA CYS A 472 -8.92 -3.15 22.39
C CYS A 472 -8.94 -1.70 21.90
N GLY A 473 -9.15 -0.74 22.80
CA GLY A 473 -9.19 0.69 22.48
C GLY A 473 -7.85 1.21 21.94
N THR A 474 -6.75 0.90 22.63
CA THR A 474 -5.41 1.32 22.21
C THR A 474 -5.06 0.73 20.84
N ARG A 475 -5.26 -0.58 20.63
CA ARG A 475 -4.95 -1.18 19.31
C ARG A 475 -5.90 -0.68 18.23
N LEU A 476 -7.17 -0.45 18.52
CA LEU A 476 -8.10 0.15 17.55
C LEU A 476 -7.63 1.54 17.11
N CYS A 477 -7.18 2.38 18.04
CA CYS A 477 -6.62 3.70 17.72
C CYS A 477 -5.34 3.61 16.86
N HIS A 478 -4.47 2.65 17.14
CA HIS A 478 -3.29 2.36 16.32
C HIS A 478 -3.66 2.04 14.87
N GLU A 479 -4.58 1.10 14.66
CA GLU A 479 -5.02 0.71 13.31
C GLU A 479 -5.77 1.83 12.58
N ILE A 480 -6.53 2.66 13.31
CA ILE A 480 -7.17 3.85 12.73
C ILE A 480 -6.11 4.86 12.27
N ALA A 481 -5.05 5.08 13.06
CA ALA A 481 -3.97 5.99 12.70
C ALA A 481 -3.26 5.59 11.40
N HIS A 482 -3.16 4.28 11.12
CA HIS A 482 -2.60 3.79 9.87
C HIS A 482 -3.35 4.25 8.62
N SER A 483 -4.62 4.67 8.76
CA SER A 483 -5.36 5.27 7.64
C SER A 483 -4.64 6.48 7.05
N TRP A 484 -3.99 7.28 7.90
CA TRP A 484 -3.13 8.38 7.47
C TRP A 484 -1.69 7.92 7.22
N PHE A 485 -1.09 7.16 8.14
CA PHE A 485 0.33 6.81 8.11
C PHE A 485 0.55 5.33 7.79
N GLY A 486 1.15 5.05 6.64
CA GLY A 486 1.28 3.70 6.08
C GLY A 486 0.31 3.44 4.92
N LEU A 487 -0.89 4.05 4.94
CA LEU A 487 -1.86 3.94 3.83
C LEU A 487 -1.94 5.20 2.97
N ALA A 488 -2.37 6.35 3.51
CA ALA A 488 -2.45 7.59 2.73
C ALA A 488 -1.07 8.25 2.53
N ILE A 489 -0.20 8.15 3.54
CA ILE A 489 1.18 8.61 3.54
C ILE A 489 2.05 7.37 3.73
N GLY A 490 2.55 6.82 2.63
CA GLY A 490 3.40 5.62 2.64
C GLY A 490 4.90 5.93 2.66
N ALA A 491 5.68 4.92 3.03
CA ALA A 491 7.13 4.93 2.92
C ALA A 491 7.58 4.93 1.45
N ARG A 492 8.68 5.63 1.13
CA ARG A 492 9.28 5.56 -0.22
C ARG A 492 9.96 4.22 -0.48
N ASP A 493 10.48 3.61 0.58
CA ASP A 493 11.04 2.27 0.62
C ASP A 493 10.98 1.68 2.02
N TRP A 494 11.20 0.37 2.16
CA TRP A 494 11.06 -0.33 3.44
C TRP A 494 12.03 0.16 4.53
N THR A 495 13.07 0.93 4.19
CA THR A 495 13.92 1.58 5.21
C THR A 495 13.20 2.74 5.91
N GLU A 496 12.04 3.16 5.41
CA GLU A 496 11.23 4.24 5.97
C GLU A 496 9.94 3.74 6.65
N GLU A 497 9.82 2.44 6.94
CA GLU A 497 8.64 1.85 7.60
C GLU A 497 8.33 2.49 8.97
N TRP A 498 9.33 3.08 9.61
CA TRP A 498 9.16 3.89 10.83
C TRP A 498 8.16 5.06 10.65
N LEU A 499 7.94 5.54 9.42
CA LEU A 499 6.91 6.55 9.11
C LEU A 499 5.49 6.02 9.30
N SER A 500 5.28 4.72 9.14
CA SER A 500 4.01 4.03 9.37
C SER A 500 3.87 3.71 10.86
N GLU A 501 4.66 2.75 11.35
CA GLU A 501 4.54 2.19 12.70
C GLU A 501 4.88 3.21 13.79
N GLY A 502 5.87 4.07 13.56
CA GLY A 502 6.28 5.10 14.53
C GLY A 502 5.19 6.15 14.74
N PHE A 503 4.54 6.62 13.67
CA PHE A 503 3.42 7.57 13.77
C PHE A 503 2.17 6.90 14.34
N ALA A 504 1.84 5.69 13.91
CA ALA A 504 0.71 4.94 14.48
C ALA A 504 0.88 4.72 15.99
N THR A 505 2.06 4.30 16.42
CA THR A 505 2.41 4.10 17.84
C THR A 505 2.40 5.41 18.65
N HIS A 506 2.80 6.53 18.05
CA HIS A 506 2.72 7.82 18.73
C HIS A 506 1.27 8.30 18.87
N LEU A 507 0.49 8.17 17.80
CA LEU A 507 -0.88 8.67 17.71
C LEU A 507 -1.89 7.79 18.45
N GLU A 508 -1.63 6.49 18.61
CA GLU A 508 -2.53 5.60 19.35
C GLU A 508 -2.82 6.12 20.75
N ASP A 509 -1.81 6.66 21.45
CA ASP A 509 -1.96 7.19 22.80
C ASP A 509 -2.76 8.49 22.82
N ILE A 510 -2.53 9.37 21.83
CA ILE A 510 -3.20 10.67 21.71
C ILE A 510 -4.68 10.46 21.39
N ILE A 511 -4.97 9.65 20.37
CA ILE A 511 -6.34 9.34 19.95
C ILE A 511 -7.06 8.60 21.09
N TRP A 512 -6.39 7.67 21.78
CA TRP A 512 -6.98 6.93 22.87
C TRP A 512 -7.27 7.79 24.11
N ALA A 513 -6.40 8.75 24.44
CA ALA A 513 -6.64 9.71 25.51
C ALA A 513 -7.83 10.63 25.19
N GLU A 514 -7.91 11.13 23.96
CA GLU A 514 -9.02 11.95 23.48
C GLU A 514 -10.35 11.16 23.49
N ALA A 515 -10.34 9.91 23.01
CA ALA A 515 -11.53 9.04 23.01
C ALA A 515 -12.04 8.74 24.42
N GLN A 516 -11.14 8.64 25.40
CA GLN A 516 -11.47 8.48 26.82
C GLN A 516 -11.82 9.81 27.51
N GLN A 517 -11.63 10.94 26.84
CA GLN A 517 -11.79 12.30 27.40
C GLN A 517 -10.96 12.50 28.68
N LEU A 518 -9.73 11.98 28.70
CA LEU A 518 -8.83 12.15 29.83
C LEU A 518 -8.46 13.63 30.02
N SER A 519 -8.21 14.03 31.26
CA SER A 519 -7.63 15.35 31.50
C SER A 519 -6.22 15.43 30.90
N PRO A 520 -5.74 16.63 30.49
CA PRO A 520 -4.39 16.76 29.92
C PRO A 520 -3.28 16.20 30.80
N HIS A 521 -3.44 16.29 32.13
CA HIS A 521 -2.50 15.74 33.09
C HIS A 521 -2.47 14.21 33.07
N GLU A 522 -3.64 13.56 33.17
CA GLU A 522 -3.73 12.09 33.14
C GLU A 522 -3.28 11.52 31.78
N ALA A 523 -3.62 12.21 30.68
CA ALA A 523 -3.17 11.84 29.35
C ALA A 523 -1.64 11.86 29.25
N GLN A 524 -1.01 12.92 29.77
CA GLN A 524 0.44 13.05 29.80
C GLN A 524 1.09 11.97 30.67
N GLU A 525 0.59 11.70 31.87
CA GLU A 525 1.12 10.65 32.74
C GLU A 525 1.04 9.26 32.09
N GLN A 526 -0.08 8.94 31.42
CA GLN A 526 -0.21 7.68 30.69
C GLN A 526 0.74 7.59 29.50
N GLN A 527 0.90 8.68 28.73
CA GLN A 527 1.82 8.74 27.60
C GLN A 527 3.27 8.57 28.04
N GLU A 528 3.70 9.25 29.11
CA GLU A 528 5.06 9.13 29.66
C GLU A 528 5.34 7.72 30.17
N LEU A 529 4.38 7.09 30.87
CA LEU A 529 4.51 5.71 31.31
C LEU A 529 4.65 4.74 30.14
N ARG A 530 3.80 4.87 29.11
CA ARG A 530 3.86 4.02 27.91
C ARG A 530 5.15 4.23 27.13
N ALA A 531 5.59 5.48 26.97
CA ALA A 531 6.86 5.79 26.33
C ALA A 531 8.06 5.17 27.07
N CYS A 532 8.04 5.20 28.41
CA CYS A 532 9.06 4.53 29.24
C CYS A 532 9.08 3.01 29.02
N LEU A 533 7.91 2.36 28.98
CA LEU A 533 7.80 0.92 28.71
C LEU A 533 8.29 0.56 27.31
N ARG A 534 7.92 1.34 26.28
CA ARG A 534 8.38 1.15 24.90
C ARG A 534 9.89 1.38 24.78
N TRP A 535 10.44 2.37 25.46
CA TRP A 535 11.87 2.61 25.51
C TRP A 535 12.63 1.42 26.10
N HIS A 536 12.15 0.85 27.21
CA HIS A 536 12.74 -0.35 27.79
C HIS A 536 12.68 -1.56 26.85
N ARG A 537 11.56 -1.75 26.14
CA ARG A 537 11.45 -2.78 25.10
C ARG A 537 12.46 -2.56 23.98
N LEU A 538 12.52 -1.35 23.44
CA LEU A 538 13.46 -0.99 22.37
C LEU A 538 14.93 -1.21 22.81
N GLN A 539 15.27 -0.86 24.06
CA GLN A 539 16.61 -1.12 24.59
C GLN A 539 16.94 -2.60 24.66
N ASP A 540 15.99 -3.44 25.07
CA ASP A 540 16.15 -4.89 25.11
C ASP A 540 16.27 -5.47 23.69
N GLU A 541 15.42 -5.04 22.75
CA GLU A 541 15.47 -5.45 21.35
C GLU A 541 16.81 -5.08 20.70
N LEU A 542 17.30 -3.85 20.91
CA LEU A 542 18.60 -3.42 20.39
C LEU A 542 19.75 -4.25 20.99
N GLN A 543 19.72 -4.54 22.29
CA GLN A 543 20.75 -5.38 22.93
C GLN A 543 20.79 -6.81 22.39
N ASN A 544 19.62 -7.34 21.99
CA ASN A 544 19.48 -8.70 21.47
C ASN A 544 19.53 -8.77 19.93
N SER A 545 19.74 -7.64 19.25
CA SER A 545 19.83 -7.57 17.79
C SER A 545 21.28 -7.37 17.32
N PRO A 546 21.72 -8.06 16.25
CA PRO A 546 22.93 -7.72 15.50
C PRO A 546 23.09 -6.21 15.23
N GLU A 547 24.33 -5.70 15.29
CA GLU A 547 24.65 -4.27 15.12
C GLU A 547 24.12 -3.67 13.81
N GLU A 548 24.11 -4.47 12.74
CA GLU A 548 23.55 -4.13 11.43
C GLU A 548 22.04 -3.90 11.40
N MET A 549 21.30 -4.38 12.42
CA MET A 549 19.85 -4.14 12.59
C MET A 549 19.57 -3.03 13.61
N GLN A 550 20.59 -2.47 14.27
CA GLN A 550 20.45 -1.38 15.24
C GLN A 550 20.47 0.01 14.60
N VAL A 551 20.17 0.10 13.30
CA VAL A 551 20.16 1.36 12.54
C VAL A 551 18.77 1.64 12.00
N LEU A 552 18.29 2.89 12.18
CA LEU A 552 17.01 3.34 11.61
C LEU A 552 17.02 3.36 10.08
N ARG A 553 18.18 3.67 9.49
CA ARG A 553 18.42 3.64 8.05
C ARG A 553 19.90 3.36 7.81
N ALA A 554 20.21 2.28 7.11
CA ALA A 554 21.60 1.96 6.78
C ALA A 554 22.21 3.06 5.89
N THR A 555 23.37 3.61 6.30
CA THR A 555 24.06 4.71 5.61
C THR A 555 25.04 4.26 4.52
N SER A 556 25.16 2.96 4.24
CA SER A 556 26.09 2.45 3.24
C SER A 556 25.54 2.57 1.80
N PHE A 557 26.07 3.55 1.06
CA PHE A 557 26.24 3.67 -0.41
C PHE A 557 25.91 5.06 -1.01
N PHE A 558 26.43 6.14 -0.41
CA PHE A 558 26.69 7.38 -1.15
C PHE A 558 28.06 7.29 -1.86
N GLY A 559 28.15 6.45 -2.89
CA GLY A 559 29.33 6.32 -3.74
C GLY A 559 28.99 5.45 -4.95
N SER A 560 28.63 6.10 -6.06
CA SER A 560 28.33 5.50 -7.38
C SER A 560 27.43 4.25 -7.36
N LEU A 561 26.14 4.44 -7.61
CA LEU A 561 25.15 3.40 -7.89
C LEU A 561 25.69 2.27 -8.78
N PRO A 562 25.45 1.02 -8.39
CA PRO A 562 24.77 0.04 -9.22
C PRO A 562 23.28 0.01 -8.84
N GLU A 563 22.38 0.00 -9.81
CA GLU A 563 20.91 0.00 -9.63
C GLU A 563 20.34 -1.32 -9.05
N ASP A 564 21.19 -2.24 -8.56
CA ASP A 564 20.82 -3.63 -8.23
C ASP A 564 21.02 -4.01 -6.76
N LEU A 565 20.74 -3.13 -5.79
CA LEU A 565 20.86 -3.45 -4.36
C LEU A 565 19.50 -3.44 -3.65
N GLU A 566 18.87 -4.62 -3.62
CA GLU A 566 17.81 -5.00 -2.70
C GLU A 566 18.29 -4.83 -1.25
N MET A 567 17.48 -4.20 -0.39
CA MET A 567 17.79 -4.04 1.04
C MET A 567 16.63 -4.44 1.96
N LYS A 568 17.06 -5.14 3.02
CA LYS A 568 16.41 -5.70 4.21
C LYS A 568 15.12 -5.00 4.69
N PRO A 569 13.95 -5.68 4.67
CA PRO A 569 12.84 -5.35 5.55
C PRO A 569 13.15 -5.88 6.96
N THR A 570 13.61 -5.01 7.86
CA THR A 570 13.80 -5.38 9.27
C THR A 570 12.64 -4.83 10.09
N PHE A 571 11.83 -5.72 10.64
CA PHE A 571 10.67 -5.39 11.47
C PHE A 571 11.14 -4.93 12.86
N LEU A 572 10.81 -3.69 13.23
CA LEU A 572 10.67 -3.27 14.62
C LEU A 572 9.17 -3.07 14.85
N SER A 573 8.55 -4.02 15.56
CA SER A 573 7.15 -3.97 15.99
C SER A 573 7.02 -3.84 17.49
#